data_AF-A1RYU0-F1
#
_entry.id   AF-A1RYU0-F1
#
_cell.length_a   1.000
_cell.length_b   1.000
_cell.length_c   1.000
_cell.angle_alpha   90.00
_cell.angle_beta   90.00
_cell.angle_gamma   90.00
#
_symmetry.space_group_name_H-M   'P 1'
#
loop_
_entity.id
_entity.type
_entity.pdbx_description
1 polymer ?
#
loop_
_entity_poly.entity_id
_entity_poly.type
_entity_poly.pdbx_seq_one_letter_code
_entity_poly.pdbx_strand_id
1 'polypeptide(L)'
;MSVRASRLLVAVEIAFAALVLLLFWAPWLDDGEVSARLLEEKGVVDGTVRNGTVVCEYKVRWAPFGRVALSCEGGPYYVTFWGQVLP
;
A
#
# COMPACT_ATOMS: atom_id res chain seq x y z
N MET A 1 26.84 9.56 -32.42
CA MET A 1 25.48 9.18 -31.96
C MET A 1 24.50 10.29 -32.34
N SER A 2 23.36 9.97 -32.95
CA SER A 2 22.38 10.97 -33.42
C SER A 2 21.68 11.65 -32.24
N VAL A 3 21.55 12.98 -32.27
CA VAL A 3 20.88 13.79 -31.24
C VAL A 3 19.44 13.32 -30.95
N ARG A 4 18.78 12.71 -31.95
CA ARG A 4 17.43 12.14 -31.80
C ARG A 4 17.41 10.90 -30.90
N ALA A 5 18.42 10.03 -31.00
CA ALA A 5 18.52 8.83 -30.18
C ALA A 5 18.76 9.18 -28.70
N SER A 6 19.54 10.23 -28.44
CA SER A 6 19.80 10.73 -27.08
C SER A 6 18.55 11.33 -26.42
N ARG A 7 17.72 12.08 -27.17
CA ARG A 7 16.46 12.63 -26.64
C ARG A 7 15.42 11.56 -26.32
N LEU A 8 15.33 10.51 -27.14
CA LEU A 8 14.43 9.37 -26.90
C LEU A 8 14.83 8.60 -25.64
N LEU A 9 16.13 8.38 -25.44
CA LEU A 9 16.64 7.69 -24.26
C LEU A 9 16.30 8.45 -22.97
N VAL A 10 16.54 9.77 -22.96
CA VAL A 10 16.20 10.64 -21.82
C VAL A 10 14.70 10.63 -21.53
N ALA A 11 13.85 10.67 -22.57
CA ALA A 11 12.40 10.62 -22.38
C ALA A 11 11.94 9.29 -21.74
N VAL A 12 12.55 8.17 -22.13
CA VAL A 12 12.26 6.84 -21.54
C VAL A 12 12.68 6.79 -20.08
N GLU A 13 13.86 7.31 -19.74
CA GLU A 13 14.34 7.37 -18.35
C GLU A 13 13.41 8.21 -17.46
N ILE A 14 12.97 9.38 -17.96
CA ILE A 14 12.03 10.24 -17.24
C ILE A 14 10.69 9.52 -17.03
N ALA A 15 10.16 8.87 -18.08
CA ALA A 15 8.90 8.13 -17.98
C ALA A 15 9.02 6.97 -16.97
N PHE A 16 10.14 6.25 -16.97
CA PHE A 16 10.41 5.18 -16.03
C PHE A 16 10.51 5.71 -14.59
N ALA A 17 11.25 6.80 -14.36
CA ALA A 17 11.34 7.43 -13.04
C ALA A 17 9.98 7.92 -12.54
N ALA A 18 9.16 8.51 -13.40
CA ALA A 18 7.81 8.94 -13.06
C ALA A 18 6.91 7.76 -12.68
N LEU A 19 7.00 6.64 -13.41
CA LEU A 19 6.28 5.41 -13.07
C LEU A 19 6.70 4.88 -11.70
N VAL A 20 7.99 4.81 -11.42
CA VAL A 20 8.49 4.34 -10.11
C VAL A 20 8.00 5.24 -8.98
N LEU A 21 7.98 6.56 -9.17
CA LEU A 21 7.44 7.50 -8.18
C LEU A 21 5.93 7.33 -7.95
N LEU A 22 5.16 7.08 -9.02
CA LEU A 22 3.73 6.78 -8.90
C LEU A 22 3.49 5.49 -8.10
N LEU A 23 4.26 4.44 -8.37
CA LEU A 23 4.17 3.18 -7.63
C LEU A 23 4.64 3.33 -6.17
N PHE A 24 5.68 4.12 -5.93
CA PHE A 24 6.22 4.41 -4.60
C PHE A 24 5.19 5.12 -3.71
N TRP A 25 4.45 6.08 -4.28
CA TRP A 25 3.41 6.80 -3.56
C TRP A 25 2.11 5.99 -3.44
N ALA A 26 1.75 5.25 -4.50
CA ALA A 26 0.51 4.49 -4.62
C ALA A 26 -0.73 5.29 -4.17
N PRO A 27 -1.08 6.40 -4.85
CA PRO A 27 -2.20 7.27 -4.46
C PRO A 27 -3.56 6.61 -4.43
N TRP A 28 -3.77 5.59 -5.25
CA TRP A 28 -5.05 4.90 -5.35
C TRP A 28 -5.33 3.99 -4.16
N LEU A 29 -4.34 3.77 -3.28
CA LEU A 29 -4.53 3.02 -2.05
C LEU A 29 -5.09 3.95 -0.97
N ASP A 30 -6.42 3.92 -0.81
CA ASP A 30 -7.11 4.68 0.23
C ASP A 30 -6.95 4.02 1.61
N ASP A 31 -6.56 4.82 2.60
CA ASP A 31 -6.26 4.30 3.94
C ASP A 31 -7.52 3.75 4.64
N GLY A 32 -8.69 4.34 4.37
CA GLY A 32 -9.96 3.88 4.91
C GLY A 32 -10.38 2.55 4.28
N GLU A 33 -10.27 2.43 2.96
CA GLU A 33 -10.56 1.17 2.25
C GLU A 33 -9.64 0.03 2.72
N VAL A 34 -8.35 0.31 2.92
CA VAL A 34 -7.39 -0.67 3.47
C VAL A 34 -7.80 -1.10 4.87
N SER A 35 -8.15 -0.16 5.75
CA SER A 35 -8.56 -0.49 7.12
C SER A 35 -9.84 -1.34 7.15
N ALA A 36 -10.83 -1.01 6.32
CA ALA A 36 -12.10 -1.72 6.25
C ALA A 36 -11.89 -3.16 5.74
N ARG A 37 -11.06 -3.31 4.70
CA ARG A 37 -10.74 -4.62 4.14
C ARG A 37 -9.98 -5.50 5.12
N LEU A 38 -9.02 -4.95 5.86
CA LEU A 38 -8.29 -5.70 6.89
C LEU A 38 -9.21 -6.09 8.05
N LEU A 39 -10.13 -5.23 8.43
CA LEU A 39 -11.12 -5.55 9.47
C LEU A 39 -12.01 -6.72 9.07
N GLU A 40 -12.43 -6.79 7.82
CA GLU A 40 -13.22 -7.89 7.29
C GLU A 40 -12.41 -9.19 7.16
N GLU A 41 -11.20 -9.12 6.58
CA GLU A 41 -10.40 -10.31 6.27
C GLU A 41 -9.62 -10.86 7.48
N LYS A 42 -9.13 -9.99 8.37
CA LYS A 42 -8.17 -10.30 9.43
C LYS A 42 -8.66 -9.98 10.83
N GLY A 43 -9.68 -9.14 10.97
CA GLY A 43 -10.10 -8.63 12.27
C GLY A 43 -10.42 -9.71 13.31
N VAL A 44 -11.01 -10.84 12.91
CA VAL A 44 -11.28 -11.96 13.83
C VAL A 44 -10.01 -12.75 14.17
N VAL A 45 -9.07 -12.84 13.23
CA VAL A 45 -7.84 -13.63 13.35
C VAL A 45 -6.84 -12.94 14.28
N ASP A 46 -6.73 -11.62 14.17
CA ASP A 46 -5.78 -10.82 14.94
C ASP A 46 -6.37 -10.18 16.19
N GLY A 47 -7.60 -10.55 16.57
CA GLY A 47 -8.25 -10.08 17.80
C GLY A 47 -8.84 -8.67 17.71
N THR A 48 -8.71 -7.99 16.56
CA THR A 48 -9.27 -6.65 16.32
C THR A 48 -10.80 -6.65 16.42
N VAL A 49 -11.45 -7.75 16.05
CA VAL A 49 -12.88 -8.02 16.22
C VAL A 49 -13.05 -9.16 17.21
N ARG A 50 -13.72 -8.88 18.33
CA ARG A 50 -13.99 -9.86 19.39
C ARG A 50 -15.48 -9.86 19.71
N ASN A 51 -16.11 -11.03 19.65
CA ASN A 51 -17.55 -11.21 19.87
C ASN A 51 -18.44 -10.28 18.99
N GLY A 52 -18.02 -10.00 17.76
CA GLY A 52 -18.74 -9.11 16.84
C GLY A 52 -18.61 -7.62 17.15
N THR A 53 -17.76 -7.25 18.12
CA THR A 53 -17.40 -5.87 18.43
C THR A 53 -15.99 -5.56 17.97
N VAL A 54 -15.83 -4.41 17.31
CA VAL A 54 -14.52 -3.85 16.94
C VAL A 54 -13.86 -3.34 18.22
N VAL A 55 -12.80 -4.02 18.66
CA VAL A 55 -12.05 -3.66 19.87
C VAL A 55 -11.11 -2.50 19.57
N CYS A 56 -10.60 -2.41 18.34
CA CYS A 56 -9.84 -1.28 17.87
C CYS A 56 -9.82 -1.17 16.34
N GLU A 57 -9.34 -0.03 15.83
CA GLU A 57 -9.24 0.22 14.39
C GLU A 57 -7.80 0.06 13.89
N TYR A 58 -7.65 -0.39 12.64
CA TYR A 58 -6.33 -0.44 12.02
C TYR A 58 -5.79 0.96 11.76
N LYS A 59 -4.57 1.22 12.23
CA LYS A 59 -3.86 2.46 11.89
C LYS A 59 -3.04 2.27 10.62
N VAL A 60 -3.58 2.73 9.50
CA VAL A 60 -2.92 2.69 8.20
C VAL A 60 -1.96 3.87 8.06
N ARG A 61 -0.78 3.61 7.50
CA ARG A 61 0.24 4.62 7.19
C ARG A 61 0.84 4.37 5.82
N TRP A 62 1.29 5.45 5.21
CA TRP A 62 2.07 5.38 3.99
C TRP A 62 3.37 4.57 4.18
N ALA A 63 3.69 3.74 3.19
CA ALA A 63 4.97 3.07 3.06
C ALA A 63 5.37 3.04 1.57
N PRO A 64 6.68 2.97 1.25
CA PRO A 64 7.13 2.78 -0.11
C PRO A 64 6.37 1.62 -0.75
N PHE A 65 5.79 1.84 -1.93
CA PHE A 65 5.14 0.78 -2.71
C PHE A 65 3.89 0.17 -2.04
N GLY A 66 3.22 0.90 -1.15
CA GLY A 66 2.06 0.37 -0.45
C GLY A 66 1.60 1.14 0.78
N ARG A 67 1.06 0.41 1.75
CA ARG A 67 0.66 0.88 3.09
C ARG A 67 1.07 -0.12 4.16
N VAL A 68 1.32 0.36 5.37
CA VAL A 68 1.44 -0.48 6.56
C VAL A 68 0.23 -0.21 7.45
N ALA A 69 -0.47 -1.26 7.85
CA ALA A 69 -1.61 -1.20 8.73
C ALA A 69 -1.30 -1.91 10.04
N LEU A 70 -1.37 -1.18 11.16
CA LEU A 70 -1.10 -1.72 12.49
C LEU A 70 -2.41 -2.16 13.14
N SER A 71 -2.49 -3.44 13.50
CA SER A 71 -3.52 -3.96 14.41
C SER A 71 -3.14 -3.72 15.88
N CYS A 72 -4.06 -3.99 16.81
CA CYS A 72 -3.75 -3.89 18.24
C CYS A 72 -3.08 -5.14 18.81
N GLU A 73 -3.42 -6.33 18.32
CA GLU A 73 -2.94 -7.59 18.90
C GLU A 73 -2.15 -8.47 17.90
N GLY A 74 -2.34 -8.37 16.59
CA GLY A 74 -1.72 -9.28 15.60
C GLY A 74 -0.57 -8.72 14.76
N GLY A 75 0.01 -7.58 15.16
CA GLY A 75 1.17 -7.01 14.46
C GLY A 75 0.83 -6.22 13.18
N PRO A 76 1.85 -5.73 12.46
CA PRO A 76 1.69 -4.93 11.24
C PRO A 76 1.36 -5.78 10.02
N TYR A 77 0.37 -5.38 9.23
CA TYR A 77 0.16 -5.88 7.87
C TYR A 77 0.76 -4.91 6.85
N TYR A 78 1.43 -5.43 5.84
CA TYR A 78 1.86 -4.65 4.68
C TYR A 78 0.93 -4.88 3.49
N VAL A 79 0.36 -3.82 2.96
CA VAL A 79 -0.50 -3.85 1.77
C VAL A 79 0.27 -3.28 0.59
N THR A 80 0.54 -4.10 -0.42
CA THR A 80 1.32 -3.71 -1.60
C THR A 80 0.53 -2.73 -2.49
N PHE A 81 1.21 -2.01 -3.39
CA PHE A 81 0.56 -1.09 -4.34
C PHE A 81 -0.44 -1.77 -5.29
N TRP A 82 -0.36 -3.10 -5.43
CA TRP A 82 -1.30 -3.92 -6.20
C TRP A 82 -2.35 -4.62 -5.32
N GLY A 83 -2.46 -4.25 -4.04
CA GLY A 83 -3.56 -4.66 -3.15
C GLY A 83 -3.38 -6.04 -2.48
N GLN A 84 -2.18 -6.58 -2.45
CA GLN A 84 -1.89 -7.82 -1.73
C GLN A 84 -1.58 -7.52 -0.25
N VAL A 85 -2.18 -8.26 0.66
CA VAL A 85 -1.93 -8.16 2.11
C VAL A 85 -0.88 -9.19 2.53
N LEU A 86 0.18 -8.73 3.18
CA LEU A 86 1.26 -9.53 3.76
C LEU A 86 1.27 -9.38 5.28
N PRO A 87 1.44 -10.47 6.06
CA PRO A 87 1.62 -10.42 7.50
C PRO A 87 3.03 -9.95 7.91
#